data_AF-A0A9X9ME14-F1
#
_entry.id   AF-A0A9X9ME14-F1
#
_cell.length_a   1.000
_cell.length_b   1.000
_cell.length_c   1.000
_cell.angle_alpha   90.00
_cell.angle_beta   90.00
_cell.angle_gamma   90.00
#
_symmetry.space_group_name_H-M   'P 1'
#
loop_
_entity.id
_entity.type
_entity.pdbx_description
1 polymer ?
#
loop_
_entity_poly.entity_id
_entity_poly.type
_entity_poly.pdbx_seq_one_letter_code
_entity_poly.pdbx_strand_id
1 'polypeptide(L)'
;MFSDIYKIWEIASRHAWGWRGKLVSGTDNTDDSFTGGSASAERPEVESTQHTAATGVDIVTKHHLQETSSTKEAYKNYIKDVINQRQT
;
A
#
# COMPACT_ATOMS: atom_id res chain seq x y z
N MET A 1 1.68 -11.15 -1.45
CA MET A 1 0.46 -11.98 -1.40
C MET A 1 -0.41 -11.45 -0.27
N PHE A 2 -1.73 -11.40 -0.45
CA PHE A 2 -2.68 -10.86 0.54
C PHE A 2 -3.22 -11.96 1.47
N SER A 3 -3.63 -11.58 2.69
CA SER A 3 -4.18 -12.50 3.69
C SER A 3 -5.73 -12.55 3.66
N ASP A 4 -6.30 -13.65 4.14
CA ASP A 4 -7.76 -13.89 4.24
C ASP A 4 -8.52 -12.94 5.18
N ILE A 5 -7.80 -12.04 5.85
CA ILE A 5 -8.38 -10.98 6.70
C ILE A 5 -9.23 -9.99 5.88
N TYR A 6 -9.03 -9.93 4.55
CA TYR A 6 -9.86 -9.16 3.62
C TYR A 6 -10.94 -10.05 3.02
N LYS A 7 -12.11 -9.47 2.72
CA LYS A 7 -13.15 -10.19 1.99
C LYS A 7 -12.67 -10.43 0.55
N ILE A 8 -12.30 -11.67 0.26
CA ILE A 8 -11.89 -12.16 -1.07
C ILE A 8 -13.15 -12.68 -1.80
N TRP A 9 -13.26 -12.40 -3.09
CA TRP A 9 -14.27 -13.04 -3.94
C TRP A 9 -13.73 -13.36 -5.32
N GLU A 10 -14.34 -14.32 -6.00
CA GLU A 10 -13.95 -14.72 -7.35
C GLU A 10 -14.62 -13.81 -8.37
N ILE A 11 -13.82 -13.19 -9.26
CA ILE A 11 -14.32 -12.29 -10.31
C ILE A 11 -14.57 -13.05 -11.61
N ALA A 12 -13.72 -14.03 -11.94
CA ALA A 12 -13.85 -14.83 -13.15
C ALA A 12 -13.23 -16.22 -13.00
N SER A 13 -14.07 -17.23 -13.22
CA SER A 13 -13.74 -18.63 -13.54
C SER A 13 -12.45 -19.19 -12.92
N ARG A 14 -12.29 -19.06 -11.60
CA ARG A 14 -11.20 -19.56 -10.73
C ARG A 14 -9.80 -18.97 -10.94
N HIS A 15 -9.64 -18.01 -11.85
CA HIS A 15 -8.31 -17.47 -12.19
C HIS A 15 -8.12 -16.03 -11.72
N ALA A 16 -9.19 -15.33 -11.35
CA ALA A 16 -9.15 -13.95 -10.89
C ALA A 16 -9.85 -13.77 -9.53
N TRP A 17 -9.14 -13.17 -8.59
CA TRP A 17 -9.63 -12.83 -7.26
C TRP A 17 -9.75 -11.31 -7.11
N GLY A 18 -10.86 -10.88 -6.50
CA GLY A 18 -11.08 -9.52 -6.04
C GLY A 18 -10.88 -9.42 -4.54
N TRP A 19 -10.39 -8.28 -4.08
CA TRP A 19 -10.25 -7.97 -2.66
C TRP A 19 -11.06 -6.72 -2.33
N ARG A 20 -11.83 -6.77 -1.24
CA ARG A 20 -12.56 -5.61 -0.76
C ARG A 20 -11.71 -4.81 0.22
N GLY A 21 -11.14 -3.71 -0.25
CA GLY A 21 -10.46 -2.73 0.60
C GLY A 21 -11.45 -1.80 1.31
N LYS A 22 -11.08 -1.31 2.49
CA LYS A 22 -11.75 -0.22 3.19
C LYS A 22 -10.92 1.06 2.99
N LEU A 23 -11.55 2.19 2.72
CA LEU A 23 -10.85 3.48 2.79
C LEU A 23 -10.52 3.77 4.26
N VAL A 24 -9.24 3.96 4.55
CA VAL A 24 -8.72 4.28 5.87
C VAL A 24 -7.97 5.60 5.76
N SER A 25 -8.34 6.55 6.60
CA SER A 25 -7.53 7.73 6.90
C SER A 25 -6.58 7.33 8.03
N GLY A 26 -5.32 7.09 7.68
CA GLY A 26 -4.26 6.82 8.64
C GLY A 26 -3.38 8.06 8.83
N THR A 27 -3.11 8.42 10.07
CA THR A 27 -1.97 9.27 10.43
C THR A 27 -0.73 8.40 10.23
N ASP A 28 -0.13 8.48 9.05
CA ASP A 28 1.09 7.73 8.75
C ASP A 28 2.24 8.42 9.49
N ASN A 29 2.36 8.10 10.79
CA ASN A 29 3.51 8.48 11.60
C ASN A 29 4.39 7.24 11.78
N THR A 30 4.97 6.75 10.68
CA THR A 30 6.23 6.02 10.79
C THR A 30 7.32 7.07 10.87
N ASP A 31 7.50 7.59 12.08
CA ASP A 31 8.65 8.38 12.45
C ASP A 31 9.88 7.48 12.39
N ASP A 32 10.55 7.46 11.24
CA ASP A 32 11.82 6.75 11.06
C ASP A 32 12.97 7.42 11.84
N SER A 33 12.67 8.37 12.76
CA SER A 33 13.66 9.12 13.53
C SER A 33 13.58 8.97 15.05
N PHE A 34 12.61 8.25 15.62
CA PHE A 34 12.46 8.17 17.09
C PHE A 34 13.13 6.95 17.73
N THR A 35 14.46 6.85 17.62
CA THR A 35 15.25 6.07 18.61
C THR A 35 16.47 6.85 19.06
N GLY A 36 16.23 7.71 20.08
CA GLY A 36 17.09 7.82 21.26
C GLY A 36 18.34 8.71 21.18
N GLY A 37 18.28 9.90 21.77
CA GLY A 37 19.48 10.72 22.04
C GLY A 37 19.24 12.08 22.73
N SER A 38 18.92 12.06 24.03
CA SER A 38 19.10 13.08 25.08
C SER A 38 19.03 14.61 24.80
N ALA A 39 17.99 15.21 25.40
CA ALA A 39 17.98 16.39 26.29
C ALA A 39 18.85 17.62 25.98
N SER A 40 18.21 18.67 25.43
CA SER A 40 18.23 20.07 25.93
C SER A 40 18.11 21.05 24.77
N ALA A 41 16.91 21.62 24.54
CA ALA A 41 16.73 22.97 24.03
C ALA A 41 15.25 23.36 24.06
N GLU A 42 15.01 24.63 24.37
CA GLU A 42 13.75 25.35 24.51
C GLU A 42 12.65 24.95 23.52
N ARG A 43 11.44 24.81 24.06
CA ARG A 43 10.16 24.60 23.36
C ARG A 43 10.01 25.56 22.18
N PRO A 44 9.95 25.10 20.92
CA PRO A 44 9.27 25.85 19.89
C PRO A 44 7.78 25.50 19.97
N GLU A 45 6.95 26.52 20.15
CA GLU A 45 5.52 26.46 19.88
C GLU A 45 5.35 26.26 18.37
N VAL A 46 5.47 25.00 17.93
CA VAL A 46 5.24 24.61 16.54
C VAL A 46 3.74 24.52 16.37
N GLU A 47 3.19 25.52 15.67
CA GLU A 47 1.85 25.47 15.09
C GLU A 47 1.61 24.08 14.54
N SER A 48 0.52 23.47 15.00
CA SER A 48 0.05 22.14 14.65
C SER A 48 0.38 21.82 13.20
N THR A 49 1.44 21.04 13.00
CA THR A 49 1.73 20.42 11.71
C THR A 49 0.44 19.77 11.29
N GLN A 50 -0.19 20.28 10.23
CA GLN A 50 -1.27 19.59 9.56
C GLN A 50 -0.67 18.24 9.16
N HIS A 51 -0.90 17.24 10.01
CA HIS A 51 -0.55 15.87 9.73
C HIS A 51 -1.47 15.51 8.57
N THR A 52 -0.95 15.60 7.35
CA THR A 52 -1.69 15.28 6.14
C THR A 52 -2.16 13.85 6.29
N ALA A 53 -3.44 13.66 6.63
CA ALA A 53 -4.02 12.35 6.81
C ALA A 53 -3.97 11.64 5.45
N ALA A 54 -3.01 10.73 5.31
CA ALA A 54 -2.88 9.93 4.11
C ALA A 54 -4.12 9.04 4.02
N THR A 55 -5.04 9.43 3.12
CA THR A 55 -6.25 8.66 2.85
C THR A 55 -5.89 7.64 1.79
N GLY A 56 -5.92 6.36 2.16
CA GLY A 56 -5.58 5.27 1.26
C GLY A 56 -6.53 4.09 1.43
N VAL A 57 -6.52 3.19 0.46
CA VAL A 57 -7.16 1.89 0.63
C VAL A 57 -6.32 1.09 1.61
N ASP A 58 -6.93 0.54 2.66
CA ASP A 58 -6.25 -0.19 3.73
C ASP A 58 -5.32 -1.30 3.22
N ILE A 59 -5.70 -1.96 2.11
CA ILE A 59 -4.89 -2.98 1.44
C ILE A 59 -3.62 -2.37 0.83
N VAL A 60 -3.72 -1.17 0.27
CA VAL A 60 -2.59 -0.46 -0.34
C VAL A 60 -1.66 0.05 0.76
N THR A 61 -2.21 0.68 1.79
CA THR A 61 -1.42 1.30 2.87
C THR A 61 -0.76 0.27 3.77
N LYS A 62 -1.47 -0.78 4.21
CA LYS A 62 -0.90 -1.80 5.11
C LYS A 62 0.10 -2.74 4.45
N HIS A 63 0.00 -2.95 3.15
CA HIS A 63 0.93 -3.80 2.41
C HIS A 63 1.98 -3.00 1.63
N HIS A 64 2.07 -1.68 1.86
CA HIS A 64 3.00 -0.77 1.19
C HIS A 64 3.03 -0.96 -0.34
N LEU A 65 1.85 -1.12 -0.94
CA LEU A 65 1.76 -1.31 -2.38
C LEU A 65 2.13 0.00 -3.09
N GLN A 66 3.01 -0.10 -4.07
CA GLN A 66 3.39 1.02 -4.89
C GLN A 66 2.62 0.99 -6.22
N GLU A 67 1.96 2.10 -6.54
CA GLU A 67 1.38 2.30 -7.85
C GLU A 67 2.50 2.47 -8.88
N THR A 68 2.43 1.70 -9.98
CA THR A 68 3.41 1.76 -11.06
C THR A 68 2.74 2.21 -12.35
N SER A 69 3.41 3.07 -13.10
CA SER A 69 2.98 3.43 -14.45
C SER A 69 3.51 2.39 -15.45
N SER A 70 2.69 2.04 -16.44
CA SER A 70 3.12 1.14 -17.52
C SER A 70 2.50 1.53 -18.85
N THR A 71 3.20 1.23 -19.94
CA THR A 71 2.63 1.35 -21.29
C THR A 71 1.77 0.13 -21.61
N LYS A 72 0.80 0.30 -22.51
CA LYS A 72 -0.09 -0.77 -22.95
C LYS A 72 0.69 -1.98 -23.52
N GLU A 73 1.83 -1.75 -24.15
CA GLU A 73 2.67 -2.81 -24.71
C GLU A 73 3.40 -3.60 -23.62
N ALA A 74 4.00 -2.91 -22.66
CA ALA A 74 4.66 -3.54 -21.52
C ALA A 74 3.68 -4.40 -20.72
N TYR A 75 2.45 -3.91 -20.50
CA TYR A 75 1.41 -4.66 -19.80
C TYR A 75 1.01 -5.96 -20.53
N LYS A 76 0.90 -5.92 -21.86
CA LYS A 76 0.59 -7.12 -22.67
C LYS A 76 1.71 -8.17 -22.56
N ASN A 77 2.96 -7.72 -22.59
CA ASN A 77 4.11 -8.64 -22.47
C ASN A 77 4.16 -9.25 -21.06
N TYR A 78 3.95 -8.44 -20.03
CA TYR A 78 3.86 -8.92 -18.65
C TYR A 78 2.81 -10.04 -18.47
N ILE A 79 1.62 -9.88 -19.05
CA ILE A 79 0.58 -10.94 -18.98
C ILE A 79 1.06 -12.24 -19.64
N LYS A 80 1.68 -12.15 -20.83
CA LYS A 80 2.20 -13.33 -21.54
C LYS A 80 3.25 -14.05 -20.69
N ASP A 81 4.18 -13.30 -20.11
CA ASP A 81 5.24 -13.86 -19.27
C ASP A 81 4.67 -14.55 -18.04
N VAL A 82 3.69 -13.95 -17.36
CA VAL A 82 3.01 -14.54 -16.20
C VAL A 82 2.27 -15.83 -16.56
N ILE A 83 1.60 -15.88 -17.71
CA ILE A 83 0.90 -17.10 -18.16
C ILE A 83 1.90 -18.21 -18.46
N ASN A 84 2.99 -17.88 -19.16
CA ASN A 84 4.05 -18.84 -19.48
C ASN A 84 4.69 -19.41 -18.20
N GLN A 85 4.96 -18.58 -17.21
CA GLN A 85 5.53 -19.00 -15.92
C GLN A 85 4.59 -19.92 -15.10
N ARG A 86 3.27 -19.81 -15.28
CA ARG A 86 2.29 -20.65 -14.58
C ARG A 86 2.04 -22.02 -15.24
N GLN A 87 2.59 -22.25 -16.44
CA GLN A 87 2.43 -23.50 -17.21
C GLN A 87 3.65 -24.44 -17.08
N THR A 88 4.75 -23.96 -16.53
CA THR A 88 5.88 -24.77 -16.02
C THR A 88 5.63 -25.25 -14.60
#